data_AF-A0A3D5FFS9-F1
#
_entry.id   AF-A0A3D5FFS9-F1
#
_cell.length_a   1.000
_cell.length_b   1.000
_cell.length_c   1.000
_cell.angle_alpha   90.00
_cell.angle_beta   90.00
_cell.angle_gamma   90.00
#
_symmetry.space_group_name_H-M   'P 1'
#
loop_
_entity.id
_entity.type
_entity.pdbx_description
1 polymer ?
#
loop_
_entity_poly.entity_id
_entity_poly.type
_entity_poly.pdbx_seq_one_letter_code
_entity_poly.pdbx_strand_id
1 'polypeptide(L)'
;GINLYAALFVLGWLSHAGAIELPPDLQIAANPLVMGAAAIMYVVEFFADKVPGVDSGWDALHTFIRIPAGALLAVGAISPLGPEYELAGALIGGVFAASSHFTKAGTRVLVNASPEPFSNWALSIGEDIAVIAGLWAALYHPVLFLALLGLFVVLLVWLLPKIWRGIRGLFQRLARVFSRQQPPAPPADT
;
A
#
# COMPACT_ATOMS: atom_id res chain seq x y z
N GLY A 1 -1.65 -0.21 -0.59
CA GLY A 1 -0.65 0.42 0.29
C GLY A 1 -1.26 0.80 1.60
N ILE A 2 -2.34 1.57 1.54
CA ILE A 2 -3.31 1.75 2.61
C ILE A 2 -3.90 0.39 3.05
N ASN A 3 -4.42 0.34 4.27
CA ASN A 3 -4.82 -0.87 4.95
C ASN A 3 -5.95 -1.61 4.19
N LEU A 4 -5.56 -2.63 3.40
CA LEU A 4 -6.48 -3.44 2.57
C LEU A 4 -7.57 -4.06 3.42
N TYR A 5 -7.20 -4.53 4.61
CA TYR A 5 -8.10 -5.21 5.52
C TYR A 5 -9.15 -4.26 6.08
N ALA A 6 -8.75 -3.02 6.41
CA ALA A 6 -9.70 -1.96 6.73
C ALA A 6 -10.68 -1.73 5.56
N ALA A 7 -10.17 -1.64 4.32
CA ALA A 7 -11.02 -1.39 3.17
C ALA A 7 -12.05 -2.50 2.95
N LEU A 8 -11.61 -3.76 2.99
CA LEU A 8 -12.50 -4.93 2.89
C LEU A 8 -13.55 -4.94 4.00
N PHE A 9 -13.14 -4.69 5.25
CA PHE A 9 -14.05 -4.65 6.38
C PHE A 9 -15.09 -3.53 6.23
N VAL A 10 -14.67 -2.31 5.90
CA VAL A 10 -15.56 -1.15 5.74
C VAL A 10 -16.54 -1.37 4.60
N LEU A 11 -16.08 -1.85 3.43
CA LEU A 11 -16.97 -2.16 2.30
C LEU A 11 -18.00 -3.23 2.68
N GLY A 12 -17.55 -4.33 3.30
CA GLY A 12 -18.42 -5.40 3.77
C GLY A 12 -19.43 -4.92 4.80
N TRP A 13 -18.99 -4.14 5.78
CA TRP A 13 -19.84 -3.57 6.82
C TRP A 13 -20.90 -2.63 6.25
N LEU A 14 -20.52 -1.71 5.36
CA LEU A 14 -21.46 -0.78 4.73
C LEU A 14 -22.50 -1.52 3.88
N SER A 15 -22.09 -2.58 3.19
CA SER A 15 -23.02 -3.41 2.44
C SER A 15 -23.97 -4.19 3.35
N HIS A 16 -23.44 -4.79 4.42
CA HIS A 16 -24.23 -5.52 5.40
C HIS A 16 -25.24 -4.63 6.14
N ALA A 17 -24.86 -3.37 6.41
CA ALA A 17 -25.73 -2.36 7.01
C ALA A 17 -26.76 -1.76 6.03
N GLY A 18 -26.76 -2.17 4.75
CA GLY A 18 -27.65 -1.64 3.72
C GLY A 18 -27.33 -0.20 3.30
N ALA A 19 -26.15 0.31 3.63
CA ALA A 19 -25.74 1.67 3.28
C ALA A 19 -25.25 1.78 1.82
N ILE A 20 -24.72 0.68 1.26
CA ILE A 20 -24.29 0.59 -0.14
C ILE A 20 -24.68 -0.76 -0.74
N GLU A 21 -24.91 -0.78 -2.05
CA GLU A 21 -25.00 -2.01 -2.82
C GLU A 21 -23.67 -2.29 -3.50
N LEU A 22 -23.04 -3.41 -3.15
CA LEU A 22 -21.80 -3.84 -3.79
C LEU A 22 -22.10 -4.55 -5.12
N PRO A 23 -21.26 -4.33 -6.15
CA PRO A 23 -21.28 -5.14 -7.36
C PRO A 23 -21.18 -6.64 -7.04
N PRO A 24 -21.71 -7.53 -7.91
CA PRO A 24 -21.75 -8.98 -7.67
C PRO A 24 -20.41 -9.56 -7.21
N ASP A 25 -19.31 -9.18 -7.86
CA ASP A 25 -17.97 -9.71 -7.56
C ASP A 25 -17.38 -9.21 -6.23
N LEU A 26 -17.92 -8.12 -5.68
CA LEU A 26 -17.52 -7.58 -4.38
C LEU A 26 -18.44 -8.02 -3.23
N GLN A 27 -19.58 -8.67 -3.51
CA GLN A 27 -20.50 -9.12 -2.46
C GLN A 27 -19.86 -10.10 -1.48
N ILE A 28 -18.82 -10.82 -1.91
CA ILE A 28 -18.03 -11.69 -1.02
C ILE A 28 -17.42 -10.92 0.16
N ALA A 29 -17.13 -9.62 0.01
CA ALA A 29 -16.64 -8.79 1.10
C ALA A 29 -17.68 -8.57 2.21
N ALA A 30 -18.98 -8.68 1.90
CA ALA A 30 -20.08 -8.58 2.86
C ALA A 30 -20.36 -9.90 3.60
N ASN A 31 -19.64 -10.99 3.29
CA ASN A 31 -19.75 -12.24 4.03
C ASN A 31 -19.19 -12.05 5.46
N PRO A 32 -19.94 -12.39 6.53
CA PRO A 32 -19.49 -12.18 7.91
C PRO A 32 -18.15 -12.84 8.25
N LEU A 33 -17.82 -13.98 7.65
CA LEU A 33 -16.52 -14.65 7.85
C LEU A 33 -15.38 -13.86 7.20
N VAL A 34 -15.60 -13.31 6.01
CA VAL A 34 -14.62 -12.47 5.30
C VAL A 34 -14.42 -11.16 6.05
N MET A 35 -15.50 -10.53 6.52
CA MET A 35 -15.43 -9.35 7.38
C MET A 35 -14.68 -9.64 8.68
N GLY A 36 -14.97 -10.76 9.34
CA GLY A 36 -14.26 -11.17 10.56
C GLY A 36 -12.77 -11.39 10.33
N ALA A 37 -12.41 -12.08 9.24
CA ALA A 37 -11.01 -12.27 8.86
C ALA A 37 -10.32 -10.94 8.54
N ALA A 38 -10.98 -10.04 7.81
CA ALA A 38 -10.47 -8.70 7.52
C ALA A 38 -10.29 -7.88 8.80
N ALA A 39 -11.24 -7.92 9.75
CA ALA A 39 -11.12 -7.23 11.03
C ALA A 39 -9.92 -7.75 11.85
N ILE A 40 -9.74 -9.08 11.92
CA ILE A 40 -8.61 -9.69 12.63
C ILE A 40 -7.29 -9.27 11.96
N MET A 41 -7.19 -9.39 10.64
CA MET A 41 -6.00 -9.00 9.90
C MET A 41 -5.68 -7.51 10.02
N TYR A 42 -6.71 -6.65 10.06
CA TYR A 42 -6.57 -5.23 10.33
C TYR A 42 -5.94 -4.99 11.71
N VAL A 43 -6.43 -5.67 12.74
CA VAL A 43 -5.89 -5.54 14.10
C VAL A 43 -4.43 -6.00 14.16
N VAL A 44 -4.10 -7.13 13.52
CA VAL A 44 -2.71 -7.62 13.45
C VAL A 44 -1.81 -6.60 12.74
N GLU A 45 -2.24 -6.08 11.59
CA GLU A 45 -1.51 -5.03 10.85
C GLU A 45 -1.31 -3.78 11.71
N PHE A 46 -2.35 -3.32 12.41
CA PHE A 46 -2.29 -2.14 13.27
C PHE A 46 -1.23 -2.27 14.37
N PHE A 47 -1.03 -3.47 14.93
CA PHE A 47 0.02 -3.70 15.93
C PHE A 47 1.40 -3.93 15.29
N ALA A 48 1.46 -4.69 14.18
CA ALA A 48 2.70 -4.93 13.44
C ALA A 48 3.35 -3.61 12.99
N ASP A 49 2.54 -2.67 12.53
CA ASP A 49 2.97 -1.36 12.04
C ASP A 49 3.59 -0.45 13.13
N LYS A 50 3.41 -0.79 14.42
CA LYS A 50 3.95 0.00 15.55
C LYS A 50 5.33 -0.46 16.00
N VAL A 51 5.80 -1.62 15.55
CA VAL A 51 7.07 -2.20 15.96
C VAL A 51 8.10 -2.03 14.83
N PRO A 52 9.13 -1.19 15.01
CA PRO A 52 10.16 -0.98 13.98
C PRO A 52 10.82 -2.30 13.55
N GLY A 53 10.93 -2.52 12.24
CA GLY A 53 11.47 -3.74 11.64
C GLY A 53 10.40 -4.81 11.39
N VAL A 54 9.43 -4.98 12.30
CA VAL A 54 8.26 -5.86 12.06
C VAL A 54 7.39 -5.24 10.98
N ASP A 55 7.17 -3.93 11.02
CA ASP A 55 6.47 -3.15 9.99
C ASP A 55 6.98 -3.45 8.57
N SER A 56 8.30 -3.46 8.41
CA SER A 56 9.00 -3.61 7.14
C SER A 56 8.93 -5.06 6.64
N GLY A 57 9.10 -6.04 7.54
CA GLY A 57 8.93 -7.45 7.21
C GLY A 57 7.48 -7.80 6.87
N TRP A 58 6.53 -7.21 7.60
CA TRP A 58 5.10 -7.34 7.35
C TRP A 58 4.73 -6.79 5.98
N ASP A 59 5.19 -5.59 5.62
CA ASP A 59 4.97 -5.00 4.30
C ASP A 59 5.60 -5.83 3.17
N ALA A 60 6.81 -6.34 3.36
CA ALA A 60 7.49 -7.17 2.38
C ALA A 60 6.69 -8.46 2.07
N LEU A 61 6.21 -9.15 3.11
CA LEU A 61 5.33 -10.32 2.93
C LEU A 61 4.03 -9.94 2.22
N HIS A 62 3.43 -8.82 2.63
CA HIS A 62 2.14 -8.36 2.14
C HIS A 62 2.18 -7.71 0.76
N THR A 63 3.36 -7.52 0.15
CA THR A 63 3.49 -7.13 -1.26
C THR A 63 2.71 -8.10 -2.17
N PHE A 64 2.82 -9.40 -1.90
CA PHE A 64 2.19 -10.46 -2.69
C PHE A 64 0.69 -10.62 -2.44
N ILE A 65 0.17 -9.99 -1.39
CA ILE A 65 -1.25 -10.09 -1.01
C ILE A 65 -1.96 -8.79 -1.39
N ARG A 66 -1.42 -7.65 -0.96
CA ARG A 66 -2.09 -6.35 -1.08
C ARG A 66 -2.13 -5.82 -2.50
N ILE A 67 -1.08 -6.03 -3.29
CA ILE A 67 -1.05 -5.52 -4.67
C ILE A 67 -2.07 -6.29 -5.53
N PRO A 68 -2.07 -7.65 -5.55
CA PRO A 68 -3.08 -8.39 -6.30
C PRO A 68 -4.49 -8.14 -5.77
N ALA A 69 -4.69 -8.12 -4.45
CA ALA A 69 -6.00 -7.86 -3.89
C ALA A 69 -6.52 -6.45 -4.22
N GLY A 70 -5.66 -5.43 -4.21
CA GLY A 70 -6.04 -4.08 -4.63
C GLY A 70 -6.43 -4.00 -6.10
N ALA A 71 -5.75 -4.75 -6.98
CA ALA A 71 -6.16 -4.89 -8.38
C ALA A 71 -7.52 -5.57 -8.51
N LEU A 72 -7.74 -6.68 -7.78
CA LEU A 72 -9.01 -7.41 -7.79
C LEU A 72 -10.17 -6.59 -7.23
N LEU A 73 -9.93 -5.74 -6.22
CA LEU A 73 -10.95 -4.81 -5.72
C LEU A 73 -11.37 -3.81 -6.79
N ALA A 74 -10.42 -3.30 -7.58
CA ALA A 74 -10.73 -2.40 -8.69
C ALA A 74 -11.49 -3.11 -9.81
N VAL A 75 -11.12 -4.36 -10.14
CA VAL A 75 -11.87 -5.22 -11.07
C VAL A 75 -13.31 -5.37 -10.60
N GLY A 76 -13.52 -5.82 -9.37
CA GLY A 76 -14.87 -6.05 -8.84
C GLY A 76 -15.71 -4.77 -8.76
N ALA A 77 -15.08 -3.59 -8.63
CA ALA A 77 -15.79 -2.31 -8.62
C ALA A 77 -16.35 -1.92 -10.00
N ILE A 78 -15.74 -2.39 -11.09
CA ILE A 78 -16.09 -1.99 -12.46
C ILE A 78 -16.50 -3.15 -13.36
N SER A 79 -16.54 -4.38 -12.84
CA SER A 79 -16.96 -5.57 -13.60
C SER A 79 -18.34 -5.47 -14.25
N PRO A 80 -19.33 -4.74 -13.71
CA PRO A 80 -20.59 -4.54 -14.42
C PRO A 80 -20.48 -3.81 -15.77
N LEU A 81 -19.33 -3.17 -16.05
CA LEU A 81 -19.10 -2.45 -17.31
C LEU A 81 -18.65 -3.36 -18.46
N GLY A 82 -18.18 -4.59 -18.17
CA GLY A 82 -17.73 -5.55 -19.17
C GLY A 82 -16.23 -5.92 -19.07
N PRO A 83 -15.81 -6.99 -19.76
CA PRO A 83 -14.49 -7.60 -19.60
C PRO A 83 -13.32 -6.71 -20.01
N GLU A 84 -13.51 -5.81 -20.99
CA GLU A 84 -12.49 -4.82 -21.35
C GLU A 84 -12.21 -3.83 -20.22
N TYR A 85 -13.25 -3.47 -19.45
CA TYR A 85 -13.12 -2.59 -18.31
C TYR A 85 -12.50 -3.34 -17.14
N GLU A 86 -12.84 -4.61 -16.91
CA GLU A 86 -12.19 -5.43 -15.87
C GLU A 86 -10.67 -5.45 -16.04
N LEU A 87 -10.16 -5.68 -17.26
CA LEU A 87 -8.72 -5.65 -17.51
C LEU A 87 -8.14 -4.25 -17.24
N ALA A 88 -8.82 -3.19 -17.66
CA ALA A 88 -8.41 -1.82 -17.34
C ALA A 88 -8.38 -1.57 -15.81
N GLY A 89 -9.36 -2.10 -15.07
CA GLY A 89 -9.44 -2.04 -13.60
C GLY A 89 -8.32 -2.77 -12.93
N ALA A 90 -7.97 -3.97 -13.41
CA ALA A 90 -6.83 -4.73 -12.90
C ALA A 90 -5.53 -3.94 -13.06
N LEU A 91 -5.31 -3.33 -14.24
CA LEU A 91 -4.11 -2.54 -14.53
C LEU A 91 -4.07 -1.26 -13.68
N ILE A 92 -5.15 -0.49 -13.68
CA ILE A 92 -5.23 0.79 -12.94
C ILE A 92 -5.15 0.53 -11.44
N GLY A 93 -5.98 -0.38 -10.92
CA GLY A 93 -6.02 -0.77 -9.52
C GLY A 93 -4.69 -1.37 -9.05
N GLY A 94 -4.06 -2.21 -9.87
CA GLY A 94 -2.73 -2.74 -9.59
C GLY A 94 -1.66 -1.66 -9.49
N VAL A 95 -1.65 -0.70 -10.42
CA VAL A 95 -0.73 0.46 -10.38
C VAL A 95 -0.96 1.27 -9.11
N PHE A 96 -2.21 1.61 -8.77
CA PHE A 96 -2.52 2.36 -7.55
C PHE A 96 -2.14 1.58 -6.28
N ALA A 97 -2.48 0.29 -6.21
CA ALA A 97 -2.19 -0.56 -5.06
C ALA A 97 -0.67 -0.68 -4.82
N ALA A 98 0.09 -0.93 -5.88
CA ALA A 98 1.55 -0.98 -5.87
C ALA A 98 2.16 0.37 -5.48
N SER A 99 1.72 1.46 -6.13
CA SER A 99 2.26 2.80 -5.90
C SER A 99 2.06 3.24 -4.45
N SER A 100 0.87 3.05 -3.89
CA SER A 100 0.61 3.34 -2.47
C SER A 100 1.40 2.41 -1.54
N HIS A 101 1.61 1.14 -1.91
CA HIS A 101 2.37 0.20 -1.07
C HIS A 101 3.86 0.55 -1.01
N PHE A 102 4.48 0.80 -2.16
CA PHE A 102 5.88 1.21 -2.21
C PHE A 102 6.10 2.61 -1.62
N THR A 103 5.11 3.51 -1.70
CA THR A 103 5.18 4.81 -1.00
C THR A 103 5.21 4.62 0.52
N LYS A 104 4.34 3.76 1.07
CA LYS A 104 4.33 3.38 2.51
C LYS A 104 5.66 2.77 2.93
N ALA A 105 6.09 1.71 2.24
CA ALA A 105 7.35 1.03 2.53
C ALA A 105 8.57 1.98 2.45
N GLY A 106 8.62 2.84 1.43
CA GLY A 106 9.68 3.84 1.26
C GLY A 106 9.68 4.90 2.37
N THR A 107 8.50 5.35 2.80
CA THR A 107 8.36 6.30 3.92
C THR A 107 8.86 5.67 5.22
N ARG A 108 8.56 4.39 5.47
CA ARG A 108 9.05 3.65 6.65
C ARG A 108 10.56 3.52 6.67
N VAL A 109 11.20 3.26 5.54
CA VAL A 109 12.68 3.23 5.47
C VAL A 109 13.28 4.57 5.89
N LEU A 110 12.67 5.68 5.48
CA LEU A 110 13.14 7.02 5.85
C LEU A 110 12.88 7.33 7.33
N VAL A 111 11.74 6.92 7.86
CA VAL A 111 11.35 7.18 9.25
C VAL A 111 12.11 6.28 10.21
N ASN A 112 12.26 4.99 9.91
CA ASN A 112 13.04 4.06 10.71
C ASN A 112 14.55 4.39 10.73
N ALA A 113 15.02 5.27 9.84
CA ALA A 113 16.38 5.82 9.94
C ALA A 113 16.56 6.76 11.15
N SER A 114 15.46 7.25 11.76
CA SER A 114 15.46 8.00 13.02
C SER A 114 14.57 7.25 14.04
N PRO A 115 15.09 6.84 15.21
CA PRO A 115 14.32 6.06 16.18
C PRO A 115 13.35 6.95 16.98
N GLU A 116 12.36 7.54 16.31
CA GLU A 116 11.28 8.31 16.93
C GLU A 116 9.96 7.54 16.79
N PRO A 117 9.50 6.82 17.84
CA PRO A 117 8.32 5.96 17.77
C PRO A 117 7.05 6.70 17.39
N PHE A 118 6.97 8.00 17.73
CA PHE A 118 5.80 8.84 17.46
C PHE A 118 5.55 9.03 15.96
N SER A 119 6.60 9.10 15.15
CA SER A 119 6.49 9.31 13.70
C SER A 119 5.88 8.10 12.99
N ASN A 120 6.30 6.88 13.38
CA ASN A 120 5.71 5.64 12.85
C ASN A 120 4.25 5.50 13.24
N TRP A 121 3.90 5.88 14.47
CA TRP A 121 2.52 5.83 14.95
C TRP A 121 1.63 6.83 14.22
N ALA A 122 2.09 8.08 14.07
CA ALA A 122 1.37 9.12 13.35
C ALA A 122 1.13 8.73 11.88
N LEU A 123 2.13 8.12 11.23
CA LEU A 123 1.98 7.60 9.87
C LEU A 123 0.94 6.47 9.79
N SER A 124 1.04 5.46 10.65
CA SER A 124 0.10 4.33 10.68
C SER A 124 -1.34 4.79 10.94
N ILE A 125 -1.55 5.66 11.93
CA ILE A 125 -2.89 6.20 12.24
C ILE A 125 -3.40 7.08 11.09
N GLY A 126 -2.52 7.89 10.49
CA GLY A 126 -2.86 8.72 9.34
C GLY A 126 -3.30 7.89 8.13
N GLU A 127 -2.67 6.74 7.90
CA GLU A 127 -3.07 5.79 6.85
C GLU A 127 -4.47 5.22 7.10
N ASP A 128 -4.77 4.78 8.33
CA ASP A 128 -6.08 4.22 8.66
C ASP A 128 -7.20 5.27 8.50
N ILE A 129 -6.95 6.49 8.97
CA ILE A 129 -7.85 7.64 8.75
C ILE A 129 -8.04 7.89 7.25
N ALA A 130 -6.95 7.85 6.46
CA ALA A 130 -7.03 8.05 5.02
C ALA A 130 -7.85 6.97 4.31
N VAL A 131 -7.80 5.70 4.74
CA VAL A 131 -8.70 4.64 4.19
C VAL A 131 -10.15 5.02 4.44
N ILE A 132 -10.48 5.27 5.71
CA ILE A 132 -11.87 5.46 6.14
C ILE A 132 -12.43 6.74 5.50
N ALA A 133 -11.69 7.84 5.57
CA ALA A 133 -12.07 9.11 4.95
C ALA A 133 -12.12 9.00 3.42
N GLY A 134 -11.21 8.25 2.81
CA GLY A 134 -11.19 8.00 1.37
C GLY A 134 -12.42 7.22 0.89
N LEU A 135 -12.78 6.15 1.59
CA LEU A 135 -14.00 5.37 1.28
C LEU A 135 -15.27 6.19 1.49
N TRP A 136 -15.34 6.93 2.60
CA TRP A 136 -16.45 7.84 2.86
C TRP A 136 -16.57 8.92 1.77
N ALA A 137 -15.47 9.56 1.39
CA ALA A 137 -15.46 10.55 0.32
C ALA A 137 -15.83 9.92 -1.03
N ALA A 138 -15.36 8.70 -1.33
CA ALA A 138 -15.70 8.01 -2.57
C ALA A 138 -17.21 7.77 -2.71
N LEU A 139 -17.89 7.48 -1.59
CA LEU A 139 -19.32 7.18 -1.56
C LEU A 139 -20.21 8.43 -1.50
N TYR A 140 -19.87 9.40 -0.65
CA TYR A 140 -20.72 10.55 -0.36
C TYR A 140 -20.28 11.86 -1.05
N HIS A 141 -18.99 11.97 -1.41
CA HIS A 141 -18.41 13.16 -2.02
C HIS A 141 -17.46 12.82 -3.19
N PRO A 142 -17.95 12.22 -4.30
CA PRO A 142 -17.09 11.68 -5.36
C PRO A 142 -16.14 12.70 -5.98
N VAL A 143 -16.58 13.96 -6.13
CA VAL A 143 -15.73 15.05 -6.67
C VAL A 143 -14.56 15.35 -5.74
N LEU A 144 -14.79 15.38 -4.42
CA LEU A 144 -13.72 15.55 -3.44
C LEU A 144 -12.75 14.37 -3.49
N PHE A 145 -13.26 13.14 -3.55
CA PHE A 145 -12.45 11.94 -3.68
C PHE A 145 -11.56 12.00 -4.93
N LEU A 146 -12.13 12.34 -6.09
CA LEU A 146 -11.37 12.46 -7.34
C LEU A 146 -10.32 13.58 -7.28
N ALA A 147 -10.64 14.71 -6.65
CA ALA A 147 -9.67 15.79 -6.44
C ALA A 147 -8.50 15.36 -5.54
N LEU A 148 -8.78 14.68 -4.43
CA LEU A 148 -7.77 14.14 -3.51
C LEU A 148 -6.94 13.03 -4.18
N LEU A 149 -7.57 12.15 -4.96
CA LEU A 149 -6.90 11.12 -5.75
C LEU A 149 -5.98 11.76 -6.80
N GLY A 150 -6.45 12.78 -7.50
CA GLY A 150 -5.64 13.54 -8.46
C GLY A 150 -4.43 14.20 -7.80
N LEU A 151 -4.62 14.83 -6.64
CA LEU A 151 -3.53 15.38 -5.84
C LEU A 151 -2.52 14.29 -5.43
N PHE A 152 -3.01 13.15 -4.95
CA PHE A 152 -2.18 12.01 -4.60
C PHE A 152 -1.34 11.51 -5.79
N VAL A 153 -1.94 11.38 -6.97
CA VAL A 153 -1.22 11.01 -8.21
C VAL A 153 -0.14 12.02 -8.56
N VAL A 154 -0.45 13.33 -8.50
CA VAL A 154 0.52 14.40 -8.78
C VAL A 154 1.70 14.31 -7.81
N LEU A 155 1.44 14.15 -6.52
CA LEU A 155 2.47 13.98 -5.50
C LEU A 155 3.32 12.72 -5.76
N LEU A 156 2.68 11.63 -6.16
CA LEU A 156 3.36 10.37 -6.45
C LEU A 156 4.29 10.50 -7.66
N VAL A 157 3.80 11.05 -8.77
CA VAL A 157 4.59 11.32 -9.99
C VAL A 157 5.77 12.25 -9.69
N TRP A 158 5.58 13.24 -8.81
CA TRP A 158 6.64 14.16 -8.40
C TRP A 158 7.68 13.52 -7.46
N LEU A 159 7.25 12.64 -6.56
CA LEU A 159 8.09 12.05 -5.52
C LEU A 159 8.86 10.82 -6.03
N LEU A 160 8.27 10.03 -6.93
CA LEU A 160 8.84 8.79 -7.44
C LEU A 160 10.26 8.97 -8.04
N PRO A 161 10.56 10.01 -8.87
CA PRO A 161 11.89 10.25 -9.39
C PRO A 161 12.91 10.61 -8.31
N LYS A 162 12.47 11.18 -7.18
CA LYS A 162 13.34 11.54 -6.06
C LYS A 162 13.69 10.30 -5.24
N ILE A 163 12.69 9.46 -4.95
CA ILE A 163 12.87 8.19 -4.27
C ILE A 163 13.82 7.29 -5.08
N TRP A 164 13.58 7.17 -6.39
CA TRP A 164 14.42 6.36 -7.27
C TRP A 164 15.88 6.81 -7.28
N ARG A 165 16.12 8.13 -7.32
CA ARG A 165 17.48 8.71 -7.21
C ARG A 165 18.13 8.38 -5.87
N GLY A 166 17.39 8.48 -4.77
CA GLY A 166 17.87 8.13 -3.43
C GLY A 166 18.26 6.66 -3.31
N ILE A 167 17.40 5.75 -3.78
CA ILE A 167 17.63 4.30 -3.79
C ILE A 167 18.86 3.96 -4.63
N ARG A 168 18.97 4.50 -5.85
CA ARG A 168 20.14 4.27 -6.71
C ARG A 168 21.44 4.77 -6.06
N GLY A 169 21.38 5.90 -5.35
CA GLY A 169 22.51 6.42 -4.58
C GLY A 169 22.92 5.51 -3.42
N LEU A 170 21.95 4.92 -2.71
CA LEU A 170 22.22 3.97 -1.62
C LEU A 170 22.88 2.69 -2.14
N PHE A 171 22.35 2.09 -3.21
CA PHE A 171 22.95 0.91 -3.83
C PHE A 171 24.38 1.18 -4.32
N GLN A 172 24.63 2.34 -4.92
CA GLN A 172 25.99 2.73 -5.33
C GLN A 172 26.94 2.88 -4.15
N ARG A 173 26.48 3.41 -3.01
CA ARG A 173 27.27 3.51 -1.77
C ARG A 173 27.59 2.13 -1.22
N LEU A 174 26.60 1.25 -1.12
CA LEU A 174 26.79 -0.13 -0.66
C LEU A 174 27.78 -0.88 -1.57
N ALA A 175 27.61 -0.79 -2.89
CA ALA A 175 28.52 -1.41 -3.85
C ALA A 175 29.98 -0.91 -3.69
N ARG A 176 30.19 0.38 -3.39
CA ARG A 176 31.54 0.92 -3.11
C ARG A 176 32.13 0.42 -1.80
N VAL A 177 31.32 0.22 -0.76
CA VAL A 177 31.80 -0.36 0.50
C VAL A 177 32.22 -1.81 0.31
N PHE A 178 31.41 -2.62 -0.37
CA PHE A 178 31.76 -4.01 -0.69
C PHE A 178 32.96 -4.11 -1.63
N SER A 179 33.09 -3.24 -2.63
CA SER A 179 34.23 -3.23 -3.55
C SER A 179 35.55 -2.78 -2.90
N ARG A 180 35.51 -1.99 -1.82
CA ARG A 180 36.72 -1.61 -1.04
C ARG A 180 37.24 -2.73 -0.15
N GLN A 181 36.47 -3.79 0.08
CA GLN A 181 36.89 -4.93 0.92
C GLN A 181 37.65 -6.01 0.14
N GLN A 182 37.84 -5.87 -1.18
CA GLN A 182 38.68 -6.78 -1.96
C GLN A 182 40.17 -6.46 -1.67
N PRO A 183 40.94 -7.35 -1.01
CA PRO A 183 42.36 -7.11 -0.78
C PRO A 183 43.11 -7.02 -2.12
N PRO A 184 44.20 -6.23 -2.23
CA PRO A 184 45.01 -6.21 -3.43
C PRO A 184 45.49 -7.62 -3.78
N ALA A 185 45.45 -7.99 -5.05
CA ALA A 185 46.02 -9.25 -5.51
C ALA A 185 47.51 -9.31 -5.12
N PRO A 186 48.03 -10.48 -4.67
CA PRO A 186 49.44 -10.62 -4.35
C PRO A 186 50.30 -10.20 -5.55
N PRO A 187 51.43 -9.52 -5.34
CA PRO A 187 52.33 -9.16 -6.43
C PRO A 187 52.71 -10.42 -7.22
N ALA A 188 52.66 -10.33 -8.55
CA ALA A 188 53.07 -11.42 -9.42
C ALA A 188 54.59 -11.60 -9.28
N ASP A 189 55.00 -12.80 -8.85
CA ASP A 189 56.41 -13.17 -8.76
C ASP A 189 57.06 -13.08 -10.16
N THR A 190 58.02 -12.16 -10.31
CA THR A 190 58.91 -12.02 -11.48
C THR A 190 60.33 -12.37 -11.09
#